data_AF-A0A9P7KUS0-F1
#
_entry.id   AF-A0A9P7KUS0-F1
#
_cell.length_a   1.000
_cell.length_b   1.000
_cell.length_c   1.000
_cell.angle_alpha   90.00
_cell.angle_beta   90.00
_cell.angle_gamma   90.00
#
_symmetry.space_group_name_H-M   'P 1'
#
loop_
_entity.id
_entity.type
_entity.pdbx_description
1 polymer ?
#
loop_
_entity_poly.entity_id
_entity_poly.type
_entity_poly.pdbx_seq_one_letter_code
_entity_poly.pdbx_strand_id
1 'polypeptide(L)'
;MKSCSLGHSLICVGAALALSLPFVEGSPQYTNSKTPSCRFGLEWSQKEVLKRPDDFVWDLLYWEGKFHQNDVAYNTKNGMSYDGTQLDWKTGKHTKKHTFSAASKEALQIMLYAQAISGSKEAARFLTPENLQGAPAFAASIMETKLKTYKQFNQTYPGFGGFLPWVKTDTQTISPTYDWDDRVPGLDNGELIWAVYACIEALQKQPNAKFHKIADGWQKWLEYVASTAPKIFYIGKGKVCAVTAIGDQTLQVNDKKQSYKCETETYLDDPYEGELLTYFFQFFTNLSKKDKQALWEYKRPKLEKAVYNKGGVGPITVRKGFWFSSHEIWNQLELPYHDVDIVRRLFKNGERARTCNSVVTKSPGLYASVNNSTDPKTDDIIGYISPAGIPSIASQKDQELDVVTPYGVFPVVLFDKAVGLAWWRNMIVGKKMQNPYGSTESTRIDGEGVSALVTWDSKVTTVLALMGGVVDLVRDRMKSDGIYNEFLKITEREHVRVFGHNLEGEDIEFCLPKNKVPDAGLKDFTSLPITIAACASLFFVPSYLSKMADRKSITYTFDKLEDWQEALEATNAIVTEDTGAKFWKSTRSMPPICFPPPMTQQAIEKLKEFKGIVVEDPPEEK
;
A
#
# COMPACT_ATOMS: atom_id res chain seq x y z
N MET A 1 25.86 -37.18 67.79
CA MET A 1 25.27 -38.53 67.71
C MET A 1 23.76 -38.39 67.51
N LYS A 2 23.20 -39.14 66.53
CA LYS A 2 21.76 -39.47 66.30
C LYS A 2 20.83 -38.27 65.98
N SER A 3 20.21 -38.12 64.81
CA SER A 3 19.30 -38.97 64.01
C SER A 3 17.90 -39.18 64.60
N CYS A 4 16.89 -38.77 63.80
CA CYS A 4 15.48 -39.22 63.72
C CYS A 4 14.52 -38.86 64.89
N SER A 5 13.22 -38.54 64.70
CA SER A 5 12.34 -38.47 63.52
C SER A 5 10.94 -37.93 63.91
N LEU A 6 10.13 -37.56 62.90
CA LEU A 6 8.65 -37.50 62.86
C LEU A 6 7.97 -36.45 63.78
N GLY A 7 7.00 -35.62 63.36
CA GLY A 7 6.18 -35.56 62.16
C GLY A 7 4.80 -35.02 62.57
N HIS A 8 4.26 -34.04 61.84
CA HIS A 8 2.85 -33.75 61.52
C HIS A 8 2.70 -32.27 61.13
N SER A 9 2.52 -31.99 59.83
CA SER A 9 2.10 -30.68 59.33
C SER A 9 0.79 -30.81 58.56
N LEU A 10 -0.12 -29.92 58.90
CA LEU A 10 -1.41 -29.63 58.26
C LEU A 10 -1.25 -29.34 56.76
N ILE A 11 -2.15 -29.89 55.95
CA ILE A 11 -2.30 -29.59 54.53
C ILE A 11 -3.24 -28.38 54.39
N CYS A 12 -2.72 -27.26 53.87
CA CYS A 12 -3.52 -26.19 53.29
C CYS A 12 -3.66 -26.43 51.78
N VAL A 13 -4.90 -26.53 51.31
CA VAL A 13 -5.24 -26.62 49.88
C VAL A 13 -5.21 -25.20 49.29
N GLY A 14 -4.23 -24.93 48.44
CA GLY A 14 -4.17 -23.73 47.61
C GLY A 14 -4.85 -23.98 46.25
N ALA A 15 -5.87 -23.19 45.93
CA ALA A 15 -6.48 -23.14 44.61
C ALA A 15 -5.56 -22.36 43.65
N ALA A 16 -5.00 -23.05 42.65
CA ALA A 16 -4.27 -22.42 41.56
C ALA A 16 -5.26 -21.96 40.47
N LEU A 17 -5.35 -20.66 40.26
CA LEU A 17 -5.96 -20.05 39.08
C LEU A 17 -5.11 -20.41 37.85
N ALA A 18 -5.64 -21.30 37.00
CA ALA A 18 -5.05 -21.60 35.71
C ALA A 18 -5.27 -20.42 34.76
N LEU A 19 -4.22 -19.62 34.55
CA LEU A 19 -4.15 -18.68 33.44
C LEU A 19 -4.05 -19.49 32.14
N SER A 20 -5.10 -19.45 31.33
CA SER A 20 -5.11 -20.03 29.99
C SER A 20 -4.08 -19.31 29.12
N LEU A 21 -3.00 -19.99 28.77
CA LEU A 21 -2.09 -19.57 27.72
C LEU A 21 -2.85 -19.49 26.38
N PRO A 22 -2.55 -18.51 25.50
CA PRO A 22 -3.10 -18.50 24.16
C PRO A 22 -2.65 -19.78 23.44
N PHE A 23 -3.58 -20.43 22.75
CA PHE A 23 -3.29 -21.52 21.82
C PHE A 23 -2.26 -21.02 20.80
N VAL A 24 -1.04 -21.58 20.83
CA VAL A 24 -0.15 -21.58 19.68
C VAL A 24 -0.78 -22.57 18.71
N GLU A 25 -1.54 -22.07 17.72
CA GLU A 25 -1.93 -22.88 16.56
C GLU A 25 -0.65 -23.51 15.97
N GLY A 26 -0.69 -24.83 15.78
CA GLY A 26 0.46 -25.55 15.23
C GLY A 26 0.87 -24.95 13.89
N SER A 27 2.17 -24.65 13.73
CA SER A 27 2.67 -24.07 12.49
C SER A 27 2.23 -24.90 11.28
N PRO A 28 1.82 -24.28 10.15
CA PRO A 28 1.36 -25.00 8.97
C PRO A 28 2.40 -26.03 8.51
N GLN A 29 1.96 -27.26 8.26
CA GLN A 29 2.78 -28.27 7.60
C GLN A 29 2.72 -28.04 6.08
N TYR A 30 3.71 -27.32 5.55
CA TYR A 30 3.88 -27.14 4.10
C TYR A 30 4.36 -28.44 3.46
N THR A 31 3.46 -29.16 2.78
CA THR A 31 3.71 -30.52 2.27
C THR A 31 4.38 -30.59 0.90
N ASN A 32 4.53 -29.46 0.19
CA ASN A 32 5.00 -29.47 -1.20
C ASN A 32 6.34 -28.75 -1.36
N SER A 33 7.41 -29.52 -1.58
CA SER A 33 8.76 -29.01 -1.87
C SER A 33 8.98 -28.67 -3.35
N LYS A 34 7.99 -28.91 -4.22
CA LYS A 34 8.11 -28.65 -5.65
C LYS A 34 7.89 -27.17 -5.96
N THR A 35 8.61 -26.67 -6.95
CA THR A 35 8.37 -25.35 -7.53
C THR A 35 6.99 -25.35 -8.20
N PRO A 36 6.06 -24.44 -7.80
CA PRO A 36 4.74 -24.34 -8.42
C PRO A 36 4.85 -23.82 -9.86
N SER A 37 3.86 -24.16 -10.70
CA SER A 37 3.79 -23.57 -12.05
C SER A 37 3.50 -22.07 -11.97
N CYS A 38 3.94 -21.31 -12.97
CA CYS A 38 3.70 -19.85 -12.98
C CYS A 38 2.21 -19.51 -13.08
N ARG A 39 1.42 -20.39 -13.71
CA ARG A 39 -0.02 -20.26 -13.84
C ARG A 39 -0.79 -21.11 -12.80
N PHE A 40 -0.24 -21.26 -11.60
CA PHE A 40 -0.80 -22.13 -10.57
C PHE A 40 -2.26 -21.81 -10.22
N GLY A 41 -2.73 -20.57 -10.39
CA GLY A 41 -4.11 -20.19 -10.05
C GLY A 41 -5.18 -21.02 -10.77
N LEU A 42 -4.87 -21.50 -11.99
CA LEU A 42 -5.74 -22.38 -12.77
C LEU A 42 -5.75 -23.83 -12.26
N GLU A 43 -4.71 -24.26 -11.54
CA GLU A 43 -4.56 -25.62 -10.98
C GLU A 43 -5.35 -25.80 -9.69
N TRP A 44 -5.59 -24.70 -8.98
CA TRP A 44 -6.46 -24.67 -7.80
C TRP A 44 -7.89 -24.44 -8.23
N SER A 45 -8.88 -25.05 -7.59
CA SER A 45 -10.29 -24.63 -7.63
C SER A 45 -10.62 -23.73 -6.44
N GLN A 46 -11.72 -22.95 -6.52
CA GLN A 46 -12.19 -22.15 -5.38
C GLN A 46 -12.43 -23.02 -4.14
N LYS A 47 -12.98 -24.23 -4.31
CA LYS A 47 -13.22 -25.16 -3.20
C LYS A 47 -11.92 -25.64 -2.55
N GLU A 48 -10.87 -25.86 -3.35
CA GLU A 48 -9.57 -26.26 -2.81
C GLU A 48 -8.88 -25.13 -2.07
N VAL A 49 -8.95 -23.89 -2.57
CA VAL A 49 -8.44 -22.71 -1.84
C VAL A 49 -9.13 -22.57 -0.49
N LEU A 50 -10.45 -22.75 -0.43
CA LEU A 50 -11.18 -22.69 0.83
C LEU A 50 -10.82 -23.81 1.79
N LYS A 51 -10.52 -25.01 1.27
CA LYS A 51 -10.20 -26.19 2.09
C LYS A 51 -8.75 -26.20 2.59
N ARG A 52 -7.81 -25.70 1.79
CA ARG A 52 -6.36 -25.74 2.05
C ARG A 52 -5.70 -24.40 1.69
N PRO A 53 -6.07 -23.31 2.38
CA PRO A 53 -5.56 -21.98 2.04
C PRO A 53 -4.04 -21.88 2.18
N ASP A 54 -3.42 -22.56 3.16
CA ASP A 54 -1.97 -22.48 3.41
C ASP A 54 -1.14 -23.06 2.26
N ASP A 55 -1.59 -24.15 1.65
CA ASP A 55 -0.93 -24.73 0.48
C ASP A 55 -0.99 -23.75 -0.72
N PHE A 56 -2.13 -23.08 -0.93
CA PHE A 56 -2.27 -22.06 -1.97
C PHE A 56 -1.39 -20.82 -1.70
N VAL A 57 -1.28 -20.40 -0.43
CA VAL A 57 -0.38 -19.33 0.00
C VAL A 57 1.07 -19.69 -0.28
N TRP A 58 1.47 -20.94 -0.07
CA TRP A 58 2.84 -21.39 -0.32
C TRP A 58 3.24 -21.28 -1.80
N ASP A 59 2.29 -21.51 -2.71
CA ASP A 59 2.47 -21.31 -4.15
C ASP A 59 2.51 -19.83 -4.52
N LEU A 60 1.58 -19.04 -3.94
CA LEU A 60 1.51 -17.58 -4.11
C LEU A 60 2.81 -16.91 -3.69
N LEU A 61 3.29 -17.17 -2.48
CA LEU A 61 4.49 -16.53 -1.94
C LEU A 61 5.74 -16.84 -2.74
N TYR A 62 5.84 -18.04 -3.34
CA TYR A 62 6.95 -18.38 -4.22
C TYR A 62 7.03 -17.44 -5.42
N TRP A 63 5.90 -17.20 -6.07
CA TRP A 63 5.83 -16.38 -7.28
C TRP A 63 5.84 -14.89 -6.99
N GLU A 64 5.13 -14.43 -5.96
CA GLU A 64 5.25 -13.06 -5.47
C GLU A 64 6.70 -12.74 -5.08
N GLY A 65 7.42 -13.70 -4.50
CA GLY A 65 8.84 -13.58 -4.17
C GLY A 65 9.74 -13.30 -5.37
N LYS A 66 9.34 -13.71 -6.57
CA LYS A 66 10.08 -13.39 -7.80
C LYS A 66 10.02 -11.91 -8.17
N PHE A 67 9.09 -11.13 -7.62
CA PHE A 67 9.13 -9.66 -7.76
C PHE A 67 10.39 -9.07 -7.09
N HIS A 68 10.88 -9.66 -6.00
CA HIS A 68 12.03 -9.18 -5.22
C HIS A 68 13.36 -9.43 -5.94
N GLN A 69 13.61 -8.66 -6.99
CA GLN A 69 14.84 -8.72 -7.79
C GLN A 69 15.38 -7.31 -8.06
N ASN A 70 16.69 -7.25 -8.30
CA ASN A 70 17.33 -6.04 -8.82
C ASN A 70 16.70 -5.62 -10.15
N ASP A 71 16.53 -4.32 -10.36
CA ASP A 71 15.91 -3.75 -11.58
C ASP A 71 14.43 -4.14 -11.81
N VAL A 72 13.81 -4.83 -10.85
CA VAL A 72 12.37 -5.18 -10.85
C VAL A 72 11.65 -4.44 -9.73
N ALA A 73 11.96 -4.76 -8.48
CA ALA A 73 11.29 -4.18 -7.30
C ALA A 73 12.17 -3.21 -6.51
N TYR A 74 13.49 -3.35 -6.62
CA TYR A 74 14.43 -2.53 -5.86
C TYR A 74 15.80 -2.47 -6.52
N ASN A 75 16.62 -1.53 -6.07
CA ASN A 75 18.00 -1.37 -6.48
C ASN A 75 18.93 -1.99 -5.42
N THR A 76 19.63 -3.06 -5.77
CA THR A 76 20.54 -3.76 -4.84
C THR A 76 21.74 -2.93 -4.41
N LYS A 77 22.13 -1.91 -5.19
CA LYS A 77 23.32 -1.07 -4.88
C LYS A 77 23.08 -0.10 -3.72
N ASN A 78 21.86 0.40 -3.59
CA ASN A 78 21.47 1.37 -2.55
C ASN A 78 20.39 0.81 -1.59
N GLY A 79 19.83 -0.36 -1.87
CA GLY A 79 18.82 -1.02 -1.08
C GLY A 79 17.42 -0.39 -1.17
N MET A 80 17.19 0.59 -2.06
CA MET A 80 15.94 1.34 -2.20
C MET A 80 14.94 0.64 -3.10
N SER A 81 13.66 0.70 -2.77
CA SER A 81 12.58 0.25 -3.66
C SER A 81 12.52 1.08 -4.94
N TYR A 82 12.04 0.45 -6.00
CA TYR A 82 11.30 1.11 -7.08
C TYR A 82 9.81 1.04 -6.73
N ASP A 83 8.98 1.92 -7.28
CA ASP A 83 7.53 1.74 -7.23
C ASP A 83 7.12 0.39 -7.85
N GLY A 84 7.73 0.06 -8.99
CA GLY A 84 7.44 -1.16 -9.73
C GLY A 84 8.17 -1.22 -11.07
N THR A 85 7.74 -2.15 -11.91
CA THR A 85 8.25 -2.27 -13.29
C THR A 85 7.17 -2.73 -14.25
N GLN A 86 7.16 -2.14 -15.43
CA GLN A 86 6.28 -2.52 -16.50
C GLN A 86 6.68 -3.88 -17.10
N LEU A 87 5.70 -4.62 -17.58
CA LEU A 87 5.87 -5.90 -18.25
C LEU A 87 5.59 -5.75 -19.75
N ASP A 88 6.44 -6.34 -20.58
CA ASP A 88 6.20 -6.48 -22.01
C ASP A 88 4.84 -7.16 -22.23
N TRP A 89 3.95 -6.50 -22.98
CA TRP A 89 2.58 -6.94 -23.21
C TRP A 89 2.45 -8.39 -23.68
N LYS A 90 3.40 -8.90 -24.48
CA LYS A 90 3.33 -10.27 -25.01
C LYS A 90 3.94 -11.29 -24.06
N THR A 91 5.15 -11.02 -23.59
CA THR A 91 5.99 -11.98 -22.90
C THR A 91 5.77 -11.95 -21.39
N GLY A 92 5.40 -10.80 -20.79
CA GLY A 92 5.29 -10.64 -19.34
C GLY A 92 6.63 -10.49 -18.62
N LYS A 93 7.72 -10.29 -19.36
CA LYS A 93 9.04 -9.97 -18.79
C LYS A 93 9.11 -8.48 -18.48
N HIS A 94 9.84 -8.10 -17.44
CA HIS A 94 10.06 -6.69 -17.12
C HIS A 94 10.72 -5.94 -18.29
N THR A 95 10.30 -4.69 -18.52
CA THR A 95 10.82 -3.80 -19.57
C THR A 95 11.29 -2.48 -18.98
N LYS A 96 10.35 -1.58 -18.65
CA LYS A 96 10.62 -0.24 -18.14
C LYS A 96 10.32 -0.20 -16.65
N LYS A 97 11.37 -0.13 -15.83
CA LYS A 97 11.20 0.10 -14.39
C LYS A 97 10.75 1.53 -14.12
N HIS A 98 9.93 1.70 -13.09
CA HIS A 98 9.68 3.01 -12.51
C HIS A 98 10.93 3.40 -11.72
N THR A 99 11.67 4.39 -12.21
CA THR A 99 12.95 4.82 -11.61
C THR A 99 12.77 5.61 -10.30
N PHE A 100 11.53 5.76 -9.85
CA PHE A 100 11.13 6.46 -8.64
C PHE A 100 10.46 5.52 -7.64
N SER A 101 10.39 5.96 -6.38
CA SER A 101 9.61 5.32 -5.31
C SER A 101 9.24 6.37 -4.24
N ALA A 102 8.58 5.94 -3.18
CA ALA A 102 8.19 6.78 -2.05
C ALA A 102 8.27 6.00 -0.73
N ALA A 103 8.16 6.73 0.39
CA ALA A 103 8.16 6.15 1.73
C ALA A 103 7.08 5.06 1.93
N SER A 104 5.95 5.12 1.21
CA SER A 104 4.89 4.11 1.22
C SER A 104 5.35 2.74 0.73
N LYS A 105 6.09 2.69 -0.39
CA LYS A 105 6.67 1.43 -0.92
C LYS A 105 7.83 0.93 -0.06
N GLU A 106 8.59 1.86 0.51
CA GLU A 106 9.62 1.53 1.50
C GLU A 106 9.01 0.86 2.73
N ALA A 107 7.84 1.31 3.20
CA ALA A 107 7.12 0.70 4.31
C ALA A 107 6.78 -0.77 4.04
N LEU A 108 6.21 -1.09 2.86
CA LEU A 108 5.94 -2.48 2.45
C LEU A 108 7.20 -3.35 2.46
N GLN A 109 8.27 -2.83 1.87
CA GLN A 109 9.53 -3.56 1.80
C GLN A 109 10.12 -3.80 3.19
N ILE A 110 10.09 -2.80 4.07
CA ILE A 110 10.65 -2.89 5.42
C ILE A 110 9.78 -3.77 6.32
N MET A 111 8.45 -3.73 6.19
CA MET A 111 7.55 -4.65 6.88
C MET A 111 7.85 -6.11 6.52
N LEU A 112 8.08 -6.39 5.24
CA LEU A 112 8.44 -7.73 4.78
C LEU A 112 9.79 -8.17 5.36
N TYR A 113 10.76 -7.26 5.43
CA TYR A 113 12.04 -7.53 6.06
C TYR A 113 11.92 -7.75 7.56
N ALA A 114 11.06 -7.01 8.26
CA ALA A 114 10.79 -7.23 9.67
C ALA A 114 10.27 -8.66 9.92
N GLN A 115 9.36 -9.15 9.07
CA GLN A 115 8.85 -10.53 9.11
C GLN A 115 9.94 -11.57 8.79
N ALA A 116 10.79 -11.30 7.80
CA ALA A 116 11.90 -12.19 7.48
C ALA A 116 12.92 -12.28 8.61
N ILE A 117 13.25 -11.14 9.24
CA ILE A 117 14.19 -11.05 10.36
C ILE A 117 13.62 -11.71 11.61
N SER A 118 12.30 -11.62 11.85
CA SER A 118 11.63 -12.30 12.96
C SER A 118 11.55 -13.82 12.80
N GLY A 119 11.84 -14.34 11.59
CA GLY A 119 11.89 -15.77 11.29
C GLY A 119 10.61 -16.35 10.66
N SER A 120 9.75 -15.52 10.08
CA SER A 120 8.57 -16.00 9.33
C SER A 120 8.98 -16.92 8.17
N LYS A 121 8.36 -18.10 8.11
CA LYS A 121 8.56 -19.06 7.02
C LYS A 121 7.96 -18.56 5.71
N GLU A 122 6.88 -17.80 5.80
CA GLU A 122 6.17 -17.16 4.70
C GLU A 122 7.04 -16.08 4.07
N ALA A 123 7.64 -15.21 4.90
CA ALA A 123 8.60 -14.20 4.42
C ALA A 123 9.84 -14.85 3.81
N ALA A 124 10.32 -15.96 4.39
CA ALA A 124 11.42 -16.74 3.84
C ALA A 124 11.05 -17.40 2.50
N ARG A 125 9.83 -17.91 2.34
CA ARG A 125 9.32 -18.47 1.08
C ARG A 125 9.29 -17.41 -0.03
N PHE A 126 8.99 -16.17 0.33
CA PHE A 126 9.04 -15.03 -0.58
C PHE A 126 10.49 -14.65 -0.93
N LEU A 127 11.35 -14.37 0.06
CA LEU A 127 12.67 -13.77 -0.18
C LEU A 127 13.74 -14.79 -0.62
N THR A 128 13.77 -15.95 0.02
CA THR A 128 14.83 -16.95 -0.16
C THR A 128 14.23 -18.35 -0.29
N PRO A 129 13.34 -18.62 -1.28
CA PRO A 129 12.60 -19.87 -1.39
C PRO A 129 13.48 -21.13 -1.46
N GLU A 130 14.71 -20.99 -1.97
CA GLU A 130 15.69 -22.09 -2.09
C GLU A 130 16.53 -22.29 -0.81
N ASN A 131 16.50 -21.33 0.13
CA ASN A 131 17.18 -21.38 1.42
C ASN A 131 16.43 -20.56 2.46
N LEU A 132 15.40 -21.14 3.08
CA LEU A 132 14.52 -20.43 4.01
C LEU A 132 15.28 -19.87 5.23
N GLN A 133 16.30 -20.58 5.71
CA GLN A 133 17.11 -20.15 6.86
C GLN A 133 17.96 -18.91 6.57
N GLY A 134 18.19 -18.59 5.29
CA GLY A 134 18.95 -17.41 4.87
C GLY A 134 18.18 -16.09 4.96
N ALA A 135 16.85 -16.12 5.07
CA ALA A 135 15.99 -14.94 4.98
C ALA A 135 16.32 -13.83 6.00
N PRO A 136 16.56 -14.13 7.30
CA PRO A 136 16.87 -13.08 8.28
C PRO A 136 18.16 -12.30 7.92
N ALA A 137 19.22 -13.01 7.56
CA ALA A 137 20.50 -12.40 7.21
C ALA A 137 20.42 -11.62 5.89
N PHE A 138 19.67 -12.15 4.91
CA PHE A 138 19.41 -11.49 3.64
C PHE A 138 18.70 -10.15 3.85
N ALA A 139 17.57 -10.14 4.57
CA ALA A 139 16.80 -8.94 4.87
C ALA A 139 17.61 -7.92 5.70
N ALA A 140 18.31 -8.37 6.74
CA ALA A 140 19.16 -7.49 7.55
C ALA A 140 20.27 -6.82 6.73
N SER A 141 20.85 -7.51 5.75
CA SER A 141 21.89 -6.94 4.87
C SER A 141 21.34 -5.79 4.00
N ILE A 142 20.10 -5.93 3.51
CA ILE A 142 19.46 -4.87 2.72
C ILE A 142 19.11 -3.69 3.62
N MET A 143 18.62 -3.93 4.84
CA MET A 143 18.37 -2.87 5.83
C MET A 143 19.62 -2.10 6.22
N GLU A 144 20.78 -2.76 6.30
CA GLU A 144 22.07 -2.10 6.53
C GLU A 144 22.47 -1.19 5.36
N THR A 145 22.28 -1.64 4.12
CA THR A 145 22.55 -0.84 2.91
C THR A 145 21.59 0.33 2.79
N LYS A 146 20.28 0.09 2.98
CA LYS A 146 19.23 1.12 2.92
C LYS A 146 19.49 2.25 3.92
N LEU A 147 19.88 1.92 5.16
CA LEU A 147 20.20 2.94 6.17
C LEU A 147 21.36 3.84 5.75
N LYS A 148 22.37 3.31 5.05
CA LYS A 148 23.47 4.14 4.52
C LYS A 148 22.96 5.13 3.48
N THR A 149 22.08 4.68 2.60
CA THR A 149 21.43 5.53 1.59
C THR A 149 20.59 6.63 2.23
N TYR A 150 19.79 6.30 3.25
CA TYR A 150 18.98 7.29 3.98
C TYR A 150 19.85 8.35 4.66
N LYS A 151 20.96 7.93 5.28
CA LYS A 151 21.91 8.86 5.90
C LYS A 151 22.57 9.77 4.87
N GLN A 152 22.94 9.23 3.71
CA GLN A 152 23.50 10.04 2.62
C GLN A 152 22.47 11.04 2.09
N PHE A 153 21.22 10.60 1.86
CA PHE A 153 20.13 11.49 1.46
C PHE A 153 19.94 12.63 2.45
N ASN A 154 19.85 12.33 3.75
CA ASN A 154 19.70 13.36 4.78
C ASN A 154 20.91 14.30 4.90
N GLN A 155 22.12 13.84 4.56
CA GLN A 155 23.30 14.71 4.50
C GLN A 155 23.24 15.69 3.33
N THR A 156 22.72 15.24 2.18
CA THR A 156 22.60 16.06 0.97
C THR A 156 21.38 16.98 1.01
N TYR A 157 20.26 16.51 1.56
CA TYR A 157 18.97 17.19 1.61
C TYR A 157 18.43 17.27 3.05
N PRO A 158 19.13 17.98 3.96
CA PRO A 158 18.78 18.02 5.38
C PRO A 158 17.46 18.76 5.65
N GLY A 159 16.92 19.52 4.70
CA GLY A 159 15.65 20.23 4.84
C GLY A 159 14.46 19.28 4.99
N PHE A 160 14.57 18.04 4.51
CA PHE A 160 13.58 16.99 4.75
C PHE A 160 13.59 16.45 6.18
N GLY A 161 14.59 16.78 7.01
CA GLY A 161 14.61 16.40 8.42
C GLY A 161 14.52 14.89 8.67
N GLY A 162 15.08 14.09 7.78
CA GLY A 162 15.10 12.62 7.84
C GLY A 162 13.92 11.91 7.17
N PHE A 163 12.88 12.64 6.79
CA PHE A 163 11.76 12.14 5.99
C PHE A 163 12.15 11.95 4.53
N LEU A 164 11.36 11.18 3.78
CA LEU A 164 11.56 11.02 2.34
C LEU A 164 10.44 11.69 1.53
N PRO A 165 10.78 12.45 0.48
CA PRO A 165 9.84 12.79 -0.58
C PRO A 165 9.60 11.56 -1.47
N TRP A 166 8.93 11.75 -2.61
CA TRP A 166 9.10 10.82 -3.71
C TRP A 166 10.50 11.00 -4.28
N VAL A 167 11.21 9.89 -4.48
CA VAL A 167 12.65 9.88 -4.76
C VAL A 167 12.97 9.09 -6.02
N LYS A 168 13.96 9.54 -6.79
CA LYS A 168 14.65 8.74 -7.80
C LYS A 168 15.56 7.73 -7.11
N THR A 169 15.44 6.45 -7.46
CA THR A 169 16.13 5.34 -6.77
C THR A 169 16.99 4.48 -7.68
N ASP A 170 17.07 4.82 -8.97
CA ASP A 170 17.78 4.07 -10.01
C ASP A 170 19.30 4.30 -10.02
N THR A 171 19.79 5.34 -9.35
CA THR A 171 21.21 5.61 -9.16
C THR A 171 21.67 5.36 -7.71
N GLN A 172 22.97 5.33 -7.45
CA GLN A 172 23.51 5.06 -6.11
C GLN A 172 23.06 6.10 -5.08
N THR A 173 23.04 7.37 -5.48
CA THR A 173 22.64 8.49 -4.62
C THR A 173 21.22 8.87 -5.00
N ILE A 174 20.29 8.72 -4.06
CA ILE A 174 18.90 9.10 -4.31
C ILE A 174 18.73 10.62 -4.23
N SER A 175 17.77 11.13 -4.99
CA SER A 175 17.35 12.53 -5.01
C SER A 175 15.83 12.60 -5.02
N PRO A 176 15.21 13.73 -4.67
CA PRO A 176 13.79 13.92 -4.96
C PRO A 176 13.52 13.75 -6.47
N THR A 177 12.30 13.34 -6.82
CA THR A 177 11.82 13.53 -8.19
C THR A 177 11.57 15.02 -8.44
N TYR A 178 11.56 15.47 -9.69
CA TYR A 178 11.48 16.91 -10.02
C TYR A 178 10.21 17.56 -9.45
N ASP A 179 9.12 16.81 -9.42
CA ASP A 179 7.84 17.24 -8.90
C ASP A 179 7.78 17.19 -7.37
N TRP A 180 8.79 16.65 -6.69
CA TRP A 180 8.89 16.57 -5.23
C TRP A 180 10.13 17.25 -4.65
N ASP A 181 10.85 18.03 -5.44
CA ASP A 181 11.80 19.00 -4.92
C ASP A 181 11.08 19.93 -3.93
N ASP A 182 11.67 20.11 -2.75
CA ASP A 182 11.12 20.94 -1.68
C ASP A 182 9.70 20.54 -1.19
N ARG A 183 9.27 19.29 -1.40
CA ARG A 183 7.93 18.80 -1.00
C ARG A 183 8.02 17.48 -0.28
N VAL A 184 7.35 17.33 0.86
CA VAL A 184 7.38 16.08 1.63
C VAL A 184 5.98 15.64 2.07
N PRO A 185 5.56 14.40 1.77
CA PRO A 185 4.25 13.89 2.15
C PRO A 185 4.26 13.31 3.57
N GLY A 186 3.28 13.69 4.39
CA GLY A 186 3.13 13.16 5.74
C GLY A 186 2.57 11.73 5.76
N LEU A 187 1.68 11.38 4.82
CA LEU A 187 1.02 10.07 4.75
C LEU A 187 2.04 8.95 4.57
N ASP A 188 2.81 8.98 3.47
CA ASP A 188 3.80 7.95 3.13
C ASP A 188 4.86 7.78 4.23
N ASN A 189 5.26 8.88 4.87
CA ASN A 189 6.23 8.82 5.96
C ASN A 189 5.64 8.26 7.25
N GLY A 190 4.33 8.41 7.49
CA GLY A 190 3.63 7.75 8.58
C GLY A 190 3.74 6.23 8.49
N GLU A 191 3.53 5.67 7.29
CA GLU A 191 3.70 4.24 6.99
C GLU A 191 5.15 3.79 7.21
N LEU A 192 6.11 4.51 6.63
CA LEU A 192 7.54 4.17 6.78
C LEU A 192 8.00 4.12 8.24
N ILE A 193 7.56 5.07 9.05
CA ILE A 193 7.96 5.18 10.46
C ILE A 193 7.59 3.92 11.25
N TRP A 194 6.35 3.43 11.11
CA TRP A 194 5.87 2.28 11.87
C TRP A 194 6.43 0.96 11.33
N ALA A 195 6.65 0.85 10.03
CA ALA A 195 7.41 -0.25 9.44
C ALA A 195 8.85 -0.34 10.00
N VAL A 196 9.55 0.80 10.11
CA VAL A 196 10.89 0.85 10.73
C VAL A 196 10.81 0.54 12.22
N TYR A 197 9.80 1.03 12.93
CA TYR A 197 9.58 0.74 14.35
C TYR A 197 9.47 -0.77 14.61
N ALA A 198 8.73 -1.48 13.75
CA ALA A 198 8.62 -2.94 13.76
C ALA A 198 9.94 -3.65 13.42
N CYS A 199 10.66 -3.18 12.40
CA CYS A 199 11.92 -3.80 11.98
C CYS A 199 13.01 -3.69 13.05
N ILE A 200 13.06 -2.58 13.80
CA ILE A 200 13.97 -2.42 14.93
C ILE A 200 13.67 -3.50 16.00
N GLU A 201 12.40 -3.71 16.36
CA GLU A 201 12.00 -4.77 17.29
C GLU A 201 12.44 -6.15 16.78
N ALA A 202 12.18 -6.45 15.50
CA ALA A 202 12.58 -7.72 14.90
C ALA A 202 14.10 -7.95 14.99
N LEU A 203 14.90 -6.91 14.69
CA LEU A 203 16.37 -6.98 14.79
C LEU A 203 16.86 -7.14 16.23
N GLN A 204 16.23 -6.45 17.20
CA GLN A 204 16.61 -6.50 18.62
C GLN A 204 16.26 -7.82 19.29
N LYS A 205 15.24 -8.53 18.81
CA LYS A 205 14.87 -9.87 19.29
C LYS A 205 15.85 -10.96 18.85
N GLN A 206 16.65 -10.72 17.81
CA GLN A 206 17.60 -11.72 17.31
C GLN A 206 18.86 -11.76 18.19
N PRO A 207 19.39 -12.95 18.56
CA PRO A 207 20.61 -13.06 19.36
C PRO A 207 21.88 -12.81 18.52
N ASN A 208 21.92 -11.71 17.76
CA ASN A 208 22.99 -11.37 16.82
C ASN A 208 23.45 -9.91 17.00
N ALA A 209 24.69 -9.72 17.47
CA ALA A 209 25.25 -8.40 17.71
C ALA A 209 25.31 -7.51 16.45
N LYS A 210 25.44 -8.09 15.25
CA LYS A 210 25.36 -7.32 14.00
C LYS A 210 23.96 -6.75 13.79
N PHE A 211 22.92 -7.53 14.11
CA PHE A 211 21.53 -7.10 13.94
C PHE A 211 21.19 -5.99 14.93
N HIS A 212 21.67 -6.09 16.18
CA HIS A 212 21.53 -5.02 17.16
C HIS A 212 22.17 -3.71 16.67
N LYS A 213 23.37 -3.77 16.07
CA LYS A 213 24.01 -2.58 15.50
C LYS A 213 23.20 -1.95 14.36
N ILE A 214 22.54 -2.75 13.54
CA ILE A 214 21.64 -2.26 12.49
C ILE A 214 20.41 -1.61 13.13
N ALA A 215 19.84 -2.23 14.16
CA ALA A 215 18.71 -1.71 14.92
C ALA A 215 19.04 -0.35 15.55
N ASP A 216 20.19 -0.21 16.22
CA ASP A 216 20.67 1.05 16.79
C ASP A 216 20.79 2.16 15.74
N GLY A 217 21.18 1.78 14.52
CA GLY A 217 21.29 2.70 13.40
C GLY A 217 19.93 3.25 12.94
N TRP A 218 18.94 2.37 12.83
CA TRP A 218 17.56 2.74 12.49
C TRP A 218 16.85 3.45 13.64
N GLN A 219 17.16 3.09 14.89
CA GLN A 219 16.67 3.78 16.08
C GLN A 219 17.08 5.24 16.10
N LYS A 220 18.34 5.55 15.78
CA LYS A 220 18.83 6.93 15.65
C LYS A 220 18.12 7.70 14.53
N TRP A 221 17.79 7.04 13.43
CA TRP A 221 16.99 7.66 12.37
C TRP A 221 15.58 7.98 12.87
N LEU A 222 14.93 7.03 13.57
CA LEU A 222 13.59 7.19 14.14
C LEU A 222 13.52 8.36 15.15
N GLU A 223 14.52 8.45 16.03
CA GLU A 223 14.65 9.55 16.99
C GLU A 223 14.82 10.90 16.30
N TYR A 224 15.59 10.94 15.20
CA TYR A 224 15.80 12.16 14.43
C TYR A 224 14.50 12.64 13.77
N VAL A 225 13.75 11.76 13.10
CA VAL A 225 12.46 12.13 12.49
C VAL A 225 11.43 12.55 13.55
N ALA A 226 11.47 11.95 14.75
CA ALA A 226 10.61 12.38 15.87
C ALA A 226 10.91 13.81 16.33
N SER A 227 12.19 14.19 16.32
CA SER A 227 12.63 15.53 16.72
C SER A 227 12.28 16.64 15.71
N THR A 228 12.13 16.28 14.42
CA THR A 228 11.89 17.23 13.33
C THR A 228 10.40 17.31 12.93
N ALA A 229 9.63 16.23 13.13
CA ALA A 229 8.21 16.13 12.77
C ALA A 229 7.36 17.37 13.13
N PRO A 230 7.37 17.88 14.39
CA PRO A 230 6.57 19.04 14.75
C PRO A 230 6.87 20.30 13.95
N LYS A 231 8.13 20.53 13.62
CA LYS A 231 8.51 21.72 12.85
C LYS A 231 8.12 21.60 11.37
N ILE A 232 8.12 20.40 10.83
CA ILE A 232 7.89 20.14 9.40
C ILE A 232 6.39 20.03 9.10
N PHE A 233 5.63 19.26 9.90
CA PHE A 233 4.26 18.91 9.53
C PHE A 233 3.17 19.55 10.42
N TYR A 234 3.49 20.01 11.64
CA TYR A 234 2.46 20.49 12.56
C TYR A 234 2.33 22.02 12.54
N ILE A 235 1.20 22.52 12.05
CA ILE A 235 0.93 23.97 11.96
C ILE A 235 0.07 24.50 13.14
N GLY A 236 -0.15 23.69 14.17
CA GLY A 236 -0.94 24.04 15.35
C GLY A 236 -2.42 23.66 15.25
N LYS A 237 -3.11 23.73 16.39
CA LYS A 237 -4.58 23.49 16.50
C LYS A 237 -5.03 22.12 15.96
N GLY A 238 -4.17 21.11 16.07
CA GLY A 238 -4.46 19.75 15.61
C GLY A 238 -4.25 19.51 14.11
N LYS A 239 -3.85 20.53 13.34
CA LYS A 239 -3.64 20.43 11.90
C LYS A 239 -2.24 19.90 11.58
N VAL A 240 -2.19 18.82 10.81
CA VAL A 240 -0.97 18.18 10.30
C VAL A 240 -1.02 18.24 8.78
N CYS A 241 0.01 18.79 8.13
CA CYS A 241 0.05 18.92 6.68
C CYS A 241 0.00 17.55 6.00
N ALA A 242 -0.85 17.40 4.97
CA ALA A 242 -0.78 16.25 4.08
C ALA A 242 0.51 16.27 3.25
N VAL A 243 0.85 17.43 2.71
CA VAL A 243 2.14 17.73 2.08
C VAL A 243 2.67 19.04 2.66
N THR A 244 3.94 19.01 3.07
CA THR A 244 4.67 20.21 3.50
C THR A 244 5.54 20.71 2.35
N ALA A 245 5.39 21.99 2.01
CA ALA A 245 6.35 22.73 1.21
C ALA A 245 7.51 23.22 2.09
N ILE A 246 8.72 22.97 1.63
CA ILE A 246 10.00 23.30 2.26
C ILE A 246 10.55 24.56 1.59
N GLY A 247 11.20 25.45 2.35
CA GLY A 247 11.78 26.67 1.79
C GLY A 247 13.00 26.39 0.90
N ASP A 248 13.88 25.50 1.38
CA ASP A 248 15.06 25.01 0.65
C ASP A 248 15.54 23.69 1.25
N GLN A 249 15.40 22.59 0.52
CA GLN A 249 15.75 21.24 0.94
C GLN A 249 17.24 21.05 1.28
N THR A 250 18.11 21.95 0.82
CA THR A 250 19.56 21.91 1.10
C THR A 250 19.92 22.54 2.46
N LEU A 251 19.03 23.36 3.03
CA LEU A 251 19.22 23.98 4.33
C LEU A 251 18.82 23.05 5.47
N GLN A 252 19.58 23.06 6.56
CA GLN A 252 19.24 22.33 7.78
C GLN A 252 17.85 22.74 8.31
N VAL A 253 17.13 21.80 8.95
CA VAL A 253 15.79 22.05 9.51
C VAL A 253 15.73 23.30 10.40
N ASN A 254 16.80 23.54 11.16
CA ASN A 254 16.90 24.67 12.09
C ASN A 254 17.67 25.88 11.56
N ASP A 255 17.99 25.91 10.26
CA ASP A 255 18.52 27.12 9.65
C ASP A 255 17.51 28.27 9.77
N LYS A 256 18.00 29.50 9.96
CA LYS A 256 17.15 30.69 10.11
C LYS A 256 16.43 31.08 8.81
N LYS A 257 16.96 30.67 7.66
CA LYS A 257 16.36 30.90 6.35
C LYS A 257 15.40 29.78 5.94
N GLN A 258 15.36 28.69 6.69
CA GLN A 258 14.46 27.57 6.42
C GLN A 258 13.01 27.92 6.82
N SER A 259 12.06 27.44 6.03
CA SER A 259 10.63 27.57 6.31
C SER A 259 9.86 26.31 5.96
N TYR A 260 8.76 26.06 6.67
CA TYR A 260 7.85 24.96 6.41
C TYR A 260 6.42 25.48 6.42
N LYS A 261 5.62 25.09 5.44
CA LYS A 261 4.19 25.39 5.39
C LYS A 261 3.44 24.23 4.75
N CYS A 262 2.17 24.04 5.13
CA CYS A 262 1.33 23.13 4.36
C CYS A 262 1.19 23.67 2.95
N GLU A 263 1.33 22.80 1.94
CA GLU A 263 1.21 23.18 0.54
C GLU A 263 -0.21 23.62 0.19
N THR A 264 -1.20 22.92 0.73
CA THR A 264 -2.62 23.20 0.58
C THR A 264 -3.31 23.21 1.94
N GLU A 265 -4.60 23.59 1.99
CA GLU A 265 -5.44 23.43 3.18
C GLU A 265 -5.96 21.98 3.34
N THR A 266 -5.21 21.00 2.82
CA THR A 266 -5.46 19.57 3.02
C THR A 266 -4.58 19.06 4.16
N TYR A 267 -5.22 18.38 5.11
CA TYR A 267 -4.56 17.90 6.33
C TYR A 267 -4.76 16.39 6.50
N LEU A 268 -3.92 15.76 7.30
CA LEU A 268 -4.09 14.35 7.69
C LEU A 268 -5.12 14.22 8.80
N ASP A 269 -6.37 14.57 8.49
CA ASP A 269 -7.47 14.67 9.45
C ASP A 269 -8.45 13.49 9.40
N ASP A 270 -8.31 12.59 8.44
CA ASP A 270 -9.17 11.42 8.27
C ASP A 270 -8.61 10.14 8.95
N PRO A 271 -9.41 9.07 9.09
CA PRO A 271 -8.98 7.86 9.80
C PRO A 271 -8.25 6.85 8.89
N TYR A 272 -7.76 7.24 7.71
CA TYR A 272 -7.14 6.32 6.76
C TYR A 272 -5.63 6.17 7.07
N GLU A 273 -4.78 6.11 6.05
CA GLU A 273 -3.35 5.82 6.18
C GLU A 273 -2.61 6.93 6.94
N GLY A 274 -3.00 8.20 6.72
CA GLY A 274 -2.41 9.37 7.39
C GLY A 274 -2.58 9.39 8.92
N GLU A 275 -3.47 8.57 9.47
CA GLU A 275 -3.62 8.40 10.92
C GLU A 275 -2.35 7.82 11.58
N LEU A 276 -1.53 7.09 10.82
CA LEU A 276 -0.23 6.59 11.29
C LEU A 276 0.70 7.72 11.74
N LEU A 277 0.76 8.81 10.98
CA LEU A 277 1.55 9.98 11.40
C LEU A 277 0.92 10.67 12.62
N THR A 278 -0.41 10.66 12.76
CA THR A 278 -1.09 11.20 13.95
C THR A 278 -0.66 10.46 15.22
N TYR A 279 -0.61 9.13 15.19
CA TYR A 279 -0.11 8.35 16.32
C TYR A 279 1.38 8.56 16.59
N PHE A 280 2.19 8.76 15.54
CA PHE A 280 3.59 9.13 15.72
C PHE A 280 3.73 10.46 16.49
N PHE A 281 2.92 11.46 16.13
CA PHE A 281 2.83 12.72 16.87
C PHE A 281 2.40 12.52 18.32
N GLN A 282 1.39 11.69 18.57
CA GLN A 282 0.91 11.38 19.91
C GLN A 282 2.03 10.84 20.82
N PHE A 283 2.85 9.93 20.32
CA PHE A 283 3.76 9.16 21.17
C PHE A 283 5.19 9.70 21.21
N PHE A 284 5.76 10.08 20.07
CA PHE A 284 7.20 10.28 19.96
C PHE A 284 7.63 11.75 19.86
N THR A 285 6.68 12.67 19.71
CA THR A 285 6.99 14.10 19.61
C THR A 285 6.81 14.85 20.92
N ASN A 286 7.45 16.01 21.01
CA ASN A 286 7.38 16.93 22.15
C ASN A 286 6.14 17.83 22.15
N LEU A 287 5.10 17.54 21.35
CA LEU A 287 3.86 18.31 21.36
C LEU A 287 3.25 18.38 22.77
N SER A 288 2.66 19.54 23.08
CA SER A 288 2.00 19.74 24.36
C SER A 288 0.79 18.81 24.52
N LYS A 289 0.36 18.52 25.76
CA LYS A 289 -0.87 17.75 26.00
C LYS A 289 -2.09 18.36 25.30
N LYS A 290 -2.16 19.69 25.23
CA LYS A 290 -3.21 20.44 24.55
C LYS A 290 -3.18 20.19 23.04
N ASP A 291 -1.99 20.23 22.45
CA ASP A 291 -1.84 19.99 21.00
C ASP A 291 -2.12 18.54 20.63
N LYS A 292 -1.69 17.58 21.47
CA LYS A 292 -2.01 16.16 21.32
C LYS A 292 -3.52 15.92 21.38
N GLN A 293 -4.22 16.56 22.32
CA GLN A 293 -5.69 16.52 22.35
C GLN A 293 -6.32 17.16 21.11
N ALA A 294 -5.76 18.27 20.64
CA ALA A 294 -6.24 18.98 19.45
C ALA A 294 -6.14 18.14 18.18
N LEU A 295 -5.13 17.25 18.05
CA LEU A 295 -5.02 16.30 16.93
C LEU A 295 -6.31 15.47 16.82
N TRP A 296 -6.71 14.80 17.91
CA TRP A 296 -7.90 13.95 17.92
C TRP A 296 -9.19 14.77 17.76
N GLU A 297 -9.26 15.95 18.36
CA GLU A 297 -10.40 16.86 18.18
C GLU A 297 -10.61 17.28 16.72
N TYR A 298 -9.53 17.59 16.00
CA TYR A 298 -9.58 17.99 14.61
C TYR A 298 -9.99 16.84 13.69
N LYS A 299 -9.61 15.60 14.03
CA LYS A 299 -9.92 14.40 13.23
C LYS A 299 -11.36 13.89 13.35
N ARG A 300 -11.99 14.10 14.52
CA ARG A 300 -13.33 13.55 14.84
C ARG A 300 -14.38 13.73 13.74
N PRO A 301 -14.52 14.88 13.06
CA PRO A 301 -15.55 15.06 12.04
C PRO A 301 -15.43 14.11 10.84
N LYS A 302 -14.24 13.55 10.59
CA LYS A 302 -13.97 12.64 9.46
C LYS A 302 -14.11 11.16 9.84
N LEU A 303 -14.19 10.82 11.12
CA LEU A 303 -14.55 9.48 11.56
C LEU A 303 -16.07 9.35 11.53
N GLU A 304 -16.59 8.90 10.39
CA GLU A 304 -18.03 8.85 10.13
C GLU A 304 -18.56 7.41 10.08
N LYS A 305 -19.81 7.24 10.54
CA LYS A 305 -20.60 6.02 10.36
C LYS A 305 -21.30 6.04 8.99
N ALA A 306 -21.22 4.93 8.26
CA ALA A 306 -22.07 4.66 7.10
C ALA A 306 -22.77 3.30 7.25
N VAL A 307 -23.85 3.10 6.49
CA VAL A 307 -24.59 1.83 6.47
C VAL A 307 -24.64 1.32 5.04
N TYR A 308 -24.08 0.14 4.81
CA TYR A 308 -24.22 -0.57 3.54
C TYR A 308 -25.57 -1.28 3.49
N ASN A 309 -26.37 -1.01 2.47
CA ASN A 309 -27.63 -1.73 2.22
C ASN A 309 -27.91 -1.75 0.72
N LYS A 310 -27.67 -2.90 0.04
CA LYS A 310 -27.85 -3.03 -1.41
C LYS A 310 -28.14 -4.47 -1.81
N GLY A 311 -29.09 -4.65 -2.73
CA GLY A 311 -29.40 -5.95 -3.34
C GLY A 311 -29.77 -7.06 -2.34
N GLY A 312 -30.45 -6.71 -1.24
CA GLY A 312 -30.84 -7.65 -0.19
C GLY A 312 -29.72 -7.99 0.81
N VAL A 313 -28.55 -7.36 0.69
CA VAL A 313 -27.47 -7.47 1.68
C VAL A 313 -27.44 -6.19 2.52
N GLY A 314 -27.58 -6.35 3.83
CA GLY A 314 -27.56 -5.29 4.81
C GLY A 314 -28.86 -5.20 5.62
N PRO A 315 -28.96 -4.22 6.54
CA PRO A 315 -27.97 -3.17 6.80
C PRO A 315 -26.67 -3.70 7.44
N ILE A 316 -25.52 -3.20 7.00
CA ILE A 316 -24.20 -3.43 7.63
C ILE A 316 -23.62 -2.09 8.06
N THR A 317 -23.37 -1.90 9.35
CA THR A 317 -22.69 -0.70 9.85
C THR A 317 -21.20 -0.77 9.54
N VAL A 318 -20.65 0.27 8.90
CA VAL A 318 -19.22 0.37 8.52
C VAL A 318 -18.64 1.75 8.85
N ARG A 319 -17.31 1.84 8.92
CA ARG A 319 -16.61 3.13 8.84
C ARG A 319 -16.75 3.66 7.42
N LYS A 320 -17.24 4.89 7.25
CA LYS A 320 -17.30 5.52 5.92
C LYS A 320 -15.89 5.65 5.35
N GLY A 321 -15.71 5.26 4.09
CA GLY A 321 -14.43 5.38 3.39
C GLY A 321 -14.28 6.71 2.65
N PHE A 322 -13.08 7.01 2.15
CA PHE A 322 -12.90 8.11 1.21
C PHE A 322 -13.57 7.75 -0.11
N TRP A 323 -13.07 6.71 -0.77
CA TRP A 323 -13.74 5.93 -1.81
C TRP A 323 -14.23 4.57 -1.30
N PHE A 324 -13.82 4.17 -0.09
CA PHE A 324 -13.89 2.79 0.41
C PHE A 324 -12.96 1.85 -0.38
N SER A 325 -11.88 2.43 -0.93
CA SER A 325 -10.76 1.69 -1.51
C SER A 325 -10.15 0.79 -0.44
N SER A 326 -9.71 -0.41 -0.84
CA SER A 326 -9.06 -1.33 0.11
C SER A 326 -7.79 -0.72 0.71
N HIS A 327 -7.11 0.18 -0.02
CA HIS A 327 -5.90 0.87 0.43
C HIS A 327 -6.11 1.68 1.73
N GLU A 328 -7.31 2.23 1.94
CA GLU A 328 -7.65 3.12 3.07
C GLU A 328 -7.60 2.46 4.45
N ILE A 329 -7.34 1.15 4.51
CA ILE A 329 -7.19 0.39 5.75
C ILE A 329 -5.77 -0.11 5.98
N TRP A 330 -4.79 0.42 5.26
CA TRP A 330 -3.37 0.11 5.40
C TRP A 330 -2.89 0.14 6.84
N ASN A 331 -3.35 1.13 7.62
CA ASN A 331 -2.94 1.33 9.01
C ASN A 331 -3.17 0.09 9.91
N GLN A 332 -4.06 -0.82 9.52
CA GLN A 332 -4.32 -2.10 10.19
C GLN A 332 -3.19 -3.14 9.99
N LEU A 333 -2.31 -2.96 9.01
CA LEU A 333 -1.11 -3.78 8.82
C LEU A 333 0.00 -3.37 9.79
N GLU A 334 -0.04 -2.16 10.34
CA GLU A 334 1.08 -1.59 11.09
C GLU A 334 0.79 -1.44 12.59
N LEU A 335 -0.41 -0.98 12.95
CA LEU A 335 -0.79 -0.75 14.34
C LEU A 335 -1.83 -1.77 14.85
N PRO A 336 -1.86 -2.08 16.16
CA PRO A 336 -2.73 -3.09 16.76
C PRO A 336 -4.20 -2.68 16.93
N TYR A 337 -4.80 -2.07 15.90
CA TYR A 337 -6.19 -1.63 15.92
C TYR A 337 -7.19 -2.75 16.23
N HIS A 338 -6.94 -3.97 15.73
CA HIS A 338 -7.80 -5.13 15.97
C HIS A 338 -7.76 -5.66 17.41
N ASP A 339 -6.87 -5.16 18.26
CA ASP A 339 -6.88 -5.45 19.69
C ASP A 339 -8.01 -4.70 20.42
N VAL A 340 -8.62 -3.71 19.76
CA VAL A 340 -9.81 -3.00 20.24
C VAL A 340 -11.05 -3.65 19.62
N ASP A 341 -11.91 -4.24 20.47
CA ASP A 341 -13.04 -5.08 20.03
C ASP A 341 -13.98 -4.38 19.05
N ILE A 342 -14.40 -3.15 19.35
CA ILE A 342 -15.30 -2.39 18.48
C ILE A 342 -14.67 -2.14 17.09
N VAL A 343 -13.36 -1.91 17.03
CA VAL A 343 -12.65 -1.68 15.77
C VAL A 343 -12.56 -2.97 14.98
N ARG A 344 -12.14 -4.07 15.61
CA ARG A 344 -12.11 -5.39 14.97
C ARG A 344 -13.47 -5.78 14.37
N ARG A 345 -14.57 -5.57 15.11
CA ARG A 345 -15.94 -5.85 14.64
C ARG A 345 -16.35 -4.93 13.48
N LEU A 346 -16.04 -3.64 13.59
CA LEU A 346 -16.35 -2.63 12.56
C LEU A 346 -15.63 -2.91 11.24
N PHE A 347 -14.34 -3.27 11.28
CA PHE A 347 -13.58 -3.57 10.08
C PHE A 347 -13.96 -4.94 9.52
N LYS A 348 -14.31 -5.93 10.36
CA LYS A 348 -14.94 -7.18 9.89
C LYS A 348 -16.23 -6.90 9.12
N ASN A 349 -17.06 -5.97 9.60
CA ASN A 349 -18.24 -5.48 8.86
C ASN A 349 -17.88 -4.82 7.52
N GLY A 350 -16.79 -4.06 7.47
CA GLY A 350 -16.27 -3.52 6.21
C GLY A 350 -16.02 -4.60 5.17
N GLU A 351 -15.48 -5.75 5.58
CA GLU A 351 -15.19 -6.87 4.69
C GLU A 351 -16.43 -7.69 4.29
N ARG A 352 -17.47 -7.73 5.15
CA ARG A 352 -18.82 -8.20 4.76
C ARG A 352 -19.36 -7.36 3.62
N ALA A 353 -19.35 -6.04 3.79
CA ALA A 353 -19.81 -5.11 2.77
C ALA A 353 -18.96 -5.22 1.49
N ARG A 354 -17.62 -5.30 1.60
CA ARG A 354 -16.71 -5.39 0.45
C ARG A 354 -16.97 -6.61 -0.42
N THR A 355 -16.95 -7.78 0.20
CA THR A 355 -17.13 -9.05 -0.52
C THR A 355 -18.54 -9.20 -1.08
N CYS A 356 -19.56 -8.86 -0.29
CA CYS A 356 -20.95 -8.99 -0.74
C CYS A 356 -21.36 -7.92 -1.75
N ASN A 357 -20.75 -6.73 -1.70
CA ASN A 357 -20.96 -5.72 -2.73
C ASN A 357 -20.56 -6.23 -4.10
N SER A 358 -19.37 -6.80 -4.25
CA SER A 358 -18.94 -7.35 -5.53
C SER A 358 -19.87 -8.46 -6.04
N VAL A 359 -20.43 -9.28 -5.15
CA VAL A 359 -21.45 -10.27 -5.55
C VAL A 359 -22.73 -9.61 -6.04
N VAL A 360 -23.27 -8.66 -5.29
CA VAL A 360 -24.53 -7.97 -5.62
C VAL A 360 -24.40 -7.14 -6.90
N THR A 361 -23.24 -6.53 -7.14
CA THR A 361 -22.95 -5.74 -8.35
C THR A 361 -22.40 -6.59 -9.49
N LYS A 362 -22.27 -7.91 -9.32
CA LYS A 362 -21.74 -8.87 -10.30
C LYS A 362 -20.28 -8.59 -10.73
N SER A 363 -19.51 -7.94 -9.87
CA SER A 363 -18.08 -7.72 -10.10
C SER A 363 -17.29 -9.01 -9.84
N PRO A 364 -16.34 -9.39 -10.72
CA PRO A 364 -15.49 -10.57 -10.55
C PRO A 364 -14.30 -10.33 -9.60
N GLY A 365 -14.16 -9.14 -9.01
CA GLY A 365 -13.05 -8.80 -8.15
C GLY A 365 -13.40 -7.76 -7.09
N LEU A 366 -12.38 -7.28 -6.39
CA LEU A 366 -12.50 -6.25 -5.37
C LEU A 366 -11.79 -4.98 -5.82
N TYR A 367 -12.24 -3.83 -5.31
CA TYR A 367 -11.79 -2.51 -5.73
C TYR A 367 -10.75 -1.93 -4.77
N ALA A 368 -9.78 -1.23 -5.36
CA ALA A 368 -8.82 -0.41 -4.67
C ALA A 368 -8.12 0.51 -5.68
N SER A 369 -7.53 1.61 -5.22
CA SER A 369 -6.83 2.60 -6.05
C SER A 369 -5.66 1.96 -6.80
N VAL A 370 -5.60 2.03 -8.12
CA VAL A 370 -4.69 1.16 -8.89
C VAL A 370 -4.30 1.76 -10.24
N ASN A 371 -3.18 1.33 -10.83
CA ASN A 371 -2.86 1.67 -12.21
C ASN A 371 -3.90 1.08 -13.18
N ASN A 372 -4.25 1.86 -14.20
CA ASN A 372 -5.18 1.47 -15.26
C ASN A 372 -4.48 0.53 -16.27
N SER A 373 -5.22 0.07 -17.27
CA SER A 373 -4.76 -0.86 -18.30
C SER A 373 -3.57 -0.32 -19.09
N THR A 374 -2.77 -1.23 -19.64
CA THR A 374 -1.74 -0.89 -20.63
C THR A 374 -2.39 -0.72 -22.00
N ASP A 375 -2.04 0.33 -22.74
CA ASP A 375 -2.32 0.40 -24.18
C ASP A 375 -1.36 -0.58 -24.91
N PRO A 376 -1.87 -1.66 -25.52
CA PRO A 376 -1.03 -2.65 -26.20
C PRO A 376 -0.24 -2.09 -27.39
N LYS A 377 -0.61 -0.92 -27.92
CA LYS A 377 0.05 -0.30 -29.09
C LYS A 377 1.28 0.50 -28.69
N THR A 378 1.20 1.21 -27.57
CA THR A 378 2.29 2.05 -27.08
C THR A 378 3.12 1.35 -26.01
N ASP A 379 2.58 0.29 -25.41
CA ASP A 379 3.12 -0.30 -24.19
C ASP A 379 3.27 0.80 -23.12
N ASP A 380 2.21 1.58 -22.87
CA ASP A 380 2.14 2.55 -21.78
C ASP A 380 0.93 2.28 -20.89
N ILE A 381 1.06 2.55 -19.60
CA ILE A 381 -0.07 2.62 -18.67
C ILE A 381 -0.91 3.87 -18.98
N ILE A 382 -2.21 3.69 -19.26
CA ILE A 382 -3.08 4.78 -19.72
C ILE A 382 -3.49 5.78 -18.62
N GLY A 383 -3.25 5.45 -17.35
CA GLY A 383 -3.53 6.33 -16.22
C GLY A 383 -3.48 5.62 -14.87
N TYR A 384 -3.82 6.36 -13.81
CA TYR A 384 -3.97 5.83 -12.46
C TYR A 384 -5.40 6.08 -11.97
N ILE A 385 -6.08 5.04 -11.51
CA ILE A 385 -7.44 5.10 -10.99
C ILE A 385 -7.37 5.26 -9.48
N SER A 386 -7.38 6.50 -9.01
CA SER A 386 -7.57 6.77 -7.57
C SER A 386 -8.98 6.36 -7.09
N PRO A 387 -10.08 6.72 -7.79
CA PRO A 387 -11.43 6.61 -7.24
C PRO A 387 -12.07 5.23 -7.50
N ALA A 388 -11.52 4.16 -6.91
CA ALA A 388 -12.06 2.79 -7.05
C ALA A 388 -12.40 2.17 -5.68
N GLY A 389 -13.68 2.03 -5.38
CA GLY A 389 -14.18 1.49 -4.10
C GLY A 389 -15.68 1.18 -4.10
N ILE A 390 -16.42 1.69 -3.10
CA ILE A 390 -17.85 1.42 -2.92
C ILE A 390 -18.61 2.74 -2.66
N PRO A 391 -19.22 3.33 -3.70
CA PRO A 391 -19.83 4.66 -3.61
C PRO A 391 -20.87 4.83 -2.49
N SER A 392 -21.69 3.80 -2.21
CA SER A 392 -22.78 3.90 -1.23
C SER A 392 -22.29 4.16 0.21
N ILE A 393 -21.06 3.77 0.53
CA ILE A 393 -20.45 3.88 1.87
C ILE A 393 -19.15 4.71 1.86
N ALA A 394 -18.94 5.48 0.79
CA ALA A 394 -17.81 6.37 0.60
C ALA A 394 -18.21 7.85 0.77
N SER A 395 -17.25 8.72 1.05
CA SER A 395 -17.44 10.17 0.99
C SER A 395 -17.48 10.68 -0.46
N GLN A 396 -16.59 10.16 -1.30
CA GLN A 396 -16.52 10.45 -2.73
C GLN A 396 -17.39 9.45 -3.51
N LYS A 397 -18.40 9.98 -4.21
CA LYS A 397 -19.42 9.16 -4.88
C LYS A 397 -19.06 8.84 -6.33
N ASP A 398 -18.35 9.74 -7.01
CA ASP A 398 -17.89 9.54 -8.36
C ASP A 398 -16.68 8.60 -8.35
N GLN A 399 -16.86 7.42 -8.93
CA GLN A 399 -15.90 6.33 -8.88
C GLN A 399 -15.84 5.57 -10.21
N GLU A 400 -14.63 5.14 -10.58
CA GLU A 400 -14.35 4.29 -11.72
C GLU A 400 -14.29 2.84 -11.23
N LEU A 401 -15.26 2.04 -11.66
CA LEU A 401 -15.52 0.68 -11.13
C LEU A 401 -15.40 -0.40 -12.21
N ASP A 402 -14.73 -0.10 -13.32
CA ASP A 402 -14.49 -1.02 -14.42
C ASP A 402 -13.16 -1.78 -14.30
N VAL A 403 -12.31 -1.46 -13.31
CA VAL A 403 -11.05 -2.16 -13.01
C VAL A 403 -11.06 -2.75 -11.60
N VAL A 404 -10.59 -3.98 -11.46
CA VAL A 404 -10.38 -4.68 -10.19
C VAL A 404 -8.92 -5.12 -10.05
N THR A 405 -8.48 -5.34 -8.83
CA THR A 405 -7.07 -5.63 -8.54
C THR A 405 -6.90 -6.69 -7.45
N PRO A 406 -5.96 -7.64 -7.60
CA PRO A 406 -5.73 -8.69 -6.60
C PRO A 406 -5.51 -8.14 -5.19
N TYR A 407 -4.85 -7.00 -5.03
CA TYR A 407 -4.60 -6.46 -3.68
C TYR A 407 -5.84 -5.93 -2.96
N GLY A 408 -6.96 -5.74 -3.67
CA GLY A 408 -8.24 -5.40 -3.04
C GLY A 408 -8.72 -6.43 -2.01
N VAL A 409 -8.07 -7.60 -1.92
CA VAL A 409 -8.35 -8.65 -0.93
C VAL A 409 -7.59 -8.50 0.38
N PHE A 410 -6.51 -7.72 0.44
CA PHE A 410 -5.65 -7.69 1.64
C PHE A 410 -6.45 -7.43 2.94
N PRO A 411 -7.50 -6.58 2.94
CA PRO A 411 -8.37 -6.42 4.09
C PRO A 411 -9.10 -7.68 4.52
N VAL A 412 -9.66 -8.40 3.54
CA VAL A 412 -10.40 -9.64 3.74
C VAL A 412 -9.46 -10.70 4.31
N VAL A 413 -8.22 -10.77 3.81
CA VAL A 413 -7.19 -11.72 4.26
C VAL A 413 -6.89 -11.58 5.75
N LEU A 414 -6.92 -10.37 6.30
CA LEU A 414 -6.70 -10.13 7.74
C LEU A 414 -7.80 -10.72 8.65
N PHE A 415 -9.00 -10.98 8.12
CA PHE A 415 -10.12 -11.55 8.88
C PHE A 415 -10.44 -12.99 8.50
N ASP A 416 -10.36 -13.32 7.22
CA ASP A 416 -10.57 -14.67 6.69
C ASP A 416 -9.69 -14.87 5.46
N LYS A 417 -8.54 -15.50 5.70
CA LYS A 417 -7.55 -15.84 4.67
C LYS A 417 -8.14 -16.69 3.55
N ALA A 418 -9.04 -17.63 3.86
CA ALA A 418 -9.60 -18.53 2.86
C ALA A 418 -10.53 -17.78 1.89
N VAL A 419 -11.41 -16.92 2.41
CA VAL A 419 -12.29 -16.07 1.60
C VAL A 419 -11.48 -15.05 0.80
N GLY A 420 -10.51 -14.38 1.42
CA GLY A 420 -9.63 -13.43 0.74
C GLY A 420 -8.90 -14.06 -0.44
N LEU A 421 -8.33 -15.25 -0.25
CA LEU A 421 -7.63 -16.00 -1.30
C LEU A 421 -8.57 -16.54 -2.38
N ALA A 422 -9.84 -16.84 -2.05
CA ALA A 422 -10.83 -17.20 -3.06
C ALA A 422 -11.08 -16.04 -4.03
N TRP A 423 -11.21 -14.81 -3.51
CA TRP A 423 -11.31 -13.59 -4.33
C TRP A 423 -10.03 -13.30 -5.11
N TRP A 424 -8.87 -13.44 -4.46
CA TRP A 424 -7.57 -13.22 -5.10
C TRP A 424 -7.40 -14.18 -6.29
N ARG A 425 -7.67 -15.47 -6.06
CA ARG A 425 -7.67 -16.49 -7.10
C ARG A 425 -8.63 -16.13 -8.23
N ASN A 426 -9.83 -15.68 -7.92
CA ASN A 426 -10.83 -15.36 -8.94
C ASN A 426 -10.39 -14.24 -9.89
N MET A 427 -9.60 -13.28 -9.41
CA MET A 427 -8.98 -12.25 -10.24
C MET A 427 -7.76 -12.78 -10.99
N ILE A 428 -6.86 -13.50 -10.32
CA ILE A 428 -5.61 -13.93 -10.94
C ILE A 428 -5.79 -14.99 -12.02
N VAL A 429 -6.89 -15.75 -12.03
CA VAL A 429 -7.19 -16.68 -13.15
C VAL A 429 -7.61 -15.97 -14.44
N GLY A 430 -7.94 -14.67 -14.38
CA GLY A 430 -8.17 -13.84 -15.57
C GLY A 430 -6.92 -13.78 -16.47
N LYS A 431 -7.11 -13.57 -17.77
CA LYS A 431 -6.00 -13.57 -18.74
C LYS A 431 -4.94 -12.54 -18.35
N LYS A 432 -3.66 -12.90 -18.51
CA LYS A 432 -2.49 -12.09 -18.13
C LYS A 432 -2.39 -11.71 -16.65
N MET A 433 -3.25 -12.22 -15.76
CA MET A 433 -3.22 -11.85 -14.34
C MET A 433 -2.22 -12.65 -13.48
N GLN A 434 -1.43 -13.52 -14.11
CA GLN A 434 -0.20 -14.07 -13.53
C GLN A 434 0.94 -13.92 -14.53
N ASN A 435 2.14 -13.69 -14.00
CA ASN A 435 3.37 -13.44 -14.72
C ASN A 435 4.57 -14.03 -13.93
N PRO A 436 5.81 -14.03 -14.49
CA PRO A 436 6.99 -14.57 -13.81
C PRO A 436 7.36 -13.93 -12.46
N TYR A 437 6.70 -12.84 -12.09
CA TYR A 437 6.86 -12.08 -10.85
C TYR A 437 5.63 -12.17 -9.94
N GLY A 438 4.70 -13.10 -10.19
CA GLY A 438 3.48 -13.31 -9.40
C GLY A 438 2.22 -12.77 -10.07
N SER A 439 1.32 -12.20 -9.28
CA SER A 439 0.14 -11.49 -9.77
C SER A 439 0.51 -10.24 -10.57
N THR A 440 -0.37 -9.90 -11.50
CA THR A 440 -0.32 -8.66 -12.29
C THR A 440 -1.16 -7.58 -11.61
N GLU A 441 -0.80 -6.31 -11.81
CA GLU A 441 -1.39 -5.14 -11.15
C GLU A 441 -2.92 -5.10 -11.11
N SER A 442 -3.60 -5.17 -12.26
CA SER A 442 -5.06 -5.01 -12.33
C SER A 442 -5.63 -5.53 -13.65
N THR A 443 -6.95 -5.78 -13.67
CA THR A 443 -7.70 -6.14 -14.89
C THR A 443 -9.05 -5.46 -14.92
N ARG A 444 -9.52 -5.15 -16.14
CA ARG A 444 -10.90 -4.72 -16.33
C ARG A 444 -11.88 -5.83 -15.95
N ILE A 445 -13.01 -5.48 -15.38
CA ILE A 445 -14.07 -6.42 -14.99
C ILE A 445 -14.67 -7.17 -16.19
N ASP A 446 -14.57 -6.58 -17.39
CA ASP A 446 -15.01 -7.16 -18.66
C ASP A 446 -13.94 -8.06 -19.31
N GLY A 447 -12.71 -8.09 -18.78
CA GLY A 447 -11.61 -8.89 -19.31
C GLY A 447 -10.97 -8.35 -20.59
N GLU A 448 -11.33 -7.13 -21.04
CA GLU A 448 -10.81 -6.53 -22.27
C GLU A 448 -9.44 -5.85 -22.08
N GLY A 449 -9.07 -5.56 -20.83
CA GLY A 449 -7.83 -4.83 -20.49
C GLY A 449 -7.15 -5.35 -19.23
N VAL A 450 -5.83 -5.18 -19.20
CA VAL A 450 -4.96 -5.54 -18.07
C VAL A 450 -3.89 -4.47 -17.93
N SER A 451 -3.55 -4.10 -16.70
CA SER A 451 -2.36 -3.30 -16.42
C SER A 451 -1.15 -4.23 -16.39
N ALA A 452 -0.37 -4.29 -17.47
CA ALA A 452 0.83 -5.12 -17.57
C ALA A 452 1.98 -4.49 -16.75
N LEU A 453 1.79 -4.46 -15.42
CA LEU A 453 2.64 -3.81 -14.44
C LEU A 453 2.73 -4.67 -13.18
N VAL A 454 3.80 -4.49 -12.43
CA VAL A 454 3.94 -5.01 -11.06
C VAL A 454 4.44 -3.89 -10.15
N THR A 455 3.72 -3.62 -9.06
CA THR A 455 4.09 -2.60 -8.06
C THR A 455 4.13 -3.20 -6.65
N TRP A 456 4.77 -2.52 -5.70
CA TRP A 456 4.69 -2.93 -4.29
C TRP A 456 3.24 -2.90 -3.78
N ASP A 457 2.50 -1.83 -4.06
CA ASP A 457 1.13 -1.60 -3.59
C ASP A 457 0.18 -2.71 -4.03
N SER A 458 0.22 -3.11 -5.31
CA SER A 458 -0.70 -4.13 -5.84
C SER A 458 -0.32 -5.57 -5.52
N LYS A 459 0.83 -5.79 -4.87
CA LYS A 459 1.39 -7.12 -4.66
C LYS A 459 1.72 -7.37 -3.20
N VAL A 460 2.70 -6.64 -2.69
CA VAL A 460 3.32 -6.89 -1.39
C VAL A 460 2.38 -6.52 -0.24
N THR A 461 1.42 -5.62 -0.45
CA THR A 461 0.34 -5.37 0.52
C THR A 461 -0.43 -6.65 0.86
N THR A 462 -0.73 -7.49 -0.15
CA THR A 462 -1.38 -8.79 0.09
C THR A 462 -0.43 -9.77 0.78
N VAL A 463 0.84 -9.78 0.38
CA VAL A 463 1.88 -10.63 0.99
C VAL A 463 2.00 -10.35 2.50
N LEU A 464 1.97 -9.08 2.90
CA LEU A 464 2.01 -8.70 4.30
C LEU A 464 0.73 -9.07 5.05
N ALA A 465 -0.44 -8.89 4.42
CA ALA A 465 -1.70 -9.33 5.04
C ALA A 465 -1.70 -10.84 5.33
N LEU A 466 -1.08 -11.66 4.47
CA LEU A 466 -0.92 -13.11 4.71
C LEU A 466 -0.06 -13.44 5.93
N MET A 467 0.78 -12.50 6.35
CA MET A 467 1.64 -12.59 7.55
C MET A 467 1.04 -11.83 8.75
N GLY A 468 -0.17 -11.27 8.62
CA GLY A 468 -0.80 -10.45 9.67
C GLY A 468 -0.23 -9.03 9.80
N GLY A 469 0.43 -8.50 8.76
CA GLY A 469 1.12 -7.21 8.81
C GLY A 469 2.41 -7.28 9.65
N VAL A 470 2.71 -6.25 10.42
CA VAL A 470 3.79 -6.21 11.43
C VAL A 470 3.27 -5.88 12.83
N VAL A 471 1.95 -5.99 13.01
CA VAL A 471 1.23 -5.58 14.21
C VAL A 471 1.79 -6.23 15.48
N ASP A 472 2.18 -7.50 15.43
CA ASP A 472 2.71 -8.21 16.60
C ASP A 472 4.04 -7.61 17.08
N LEU A 473 4.93 -7.26 16.14
CA LEU A 473 6.21 -6.62 16.44
C LEU A 473 5.98 -5.22 17.01
N VAL A 474 5.10 -4.44 16.39
CA VAL A 474 4.76 -3.10 16.86
C VAL A 474 4.12 -3.16 18.24
N ARG A 475 3.17 -4.08 18.47
CA ARG A 475 2.50 -4.29 19.76
C ARG A 475 3.51 -4.57 20.86
N ASP A 476 4.42 -5.52 20.64
CA ASP A 476 5.41 -5.89 21.64
C ASP A 476 6.33 -4.72 22.00
N ARG A 477 6.74 -3.96 20.99
CA ARG A 477 7.58 -2.80 21.23
C ARG A 477 6.81 -1.64 21.88
N MET A 478 5.56 -1.38 21.50
CA MET A 478 4.69 -0.40 22.15
C MET A 478 4.45 -0.73 23.63
N LYS A 479 4.40 -2.02 23.99
CA LYS A 479 4.33 -2.45 25.40
C LYS A 479 5.62 -2.12 26.14
N SER A 480 6.77 -2.41 25.53
CA SER A 480 8.09 -2.07 26.08
C SER A 480 8.28 -0.56 26.25
N ASP A 481 7.80 0.24 25.30
CA ASP A 481 7.85 1.70 25.33
C ASP A 481 6.75 2.33 26.20
N GLY A 482 5.82 1.53 26.74
CA GLY A 482 4.76 2.00 27.64
C GLY A 482 3.61 2.76 26.97
N ILE A 483 3.52 2.77 25.64
CA ILE A 483 2.52 3.53 24.86
C ILE A 483 1.31 2.69 24.40
N TYR A 484 1.39 1.36 24.50
CA TYR A 484 0.35 0.44 24.04
C TYR A 484 -1.02 0.69 24.69
N ASN A 485 -1.07 0.87 26.01
CA ASN A 485 -2.33 1.10 26.72
C ASN A 485 -2.97 2.45 26.36
N GLU A 486 -2.17 3.46 26.03
CA GLU A 486 -2.67 4.75 25.59
C GLU A 486 -3.28 4.65 24.19
N PHE A 487 -2.62 3.92 23.27
CA PHE A 487 -3.16 3.59 21.95
C PHE A 487 -4.54 2.95 22.06
N LEU A 488 -4.68 1.87 22.84
CA LEU A 488 -5.97 1.18 23.01
C LEU A 488 -7.06 2.14 23.49
N LYS A 489 -6.77 2.96 24.50
CA LYS A 489 -7.73 3.92 25.08
C LYS A 489 -8.15 4.98 24.07
N ILE A 490 -7.23 5.51 23.27
CA ILE A 490 -7.56 6.51 22.24
C ILE A 490 -8.41 5.87 21.15
N THR A 491 -7.94 4.75 20.59
CA THR A 491 -8.62 4.01 19.52
C THR A 491 -10.04 3.64 19.94
N GLU A 492 -10.22 3.05 21.13
CA GLU A 492 -11.53 2.68 21.65
C GLU A 492 -12.43 3.90 21.86
N ARG A 493 -11.91 4.95 22.52
CA ARG A 493 -12.67 6.18 22.80
C ARG A 493 -13.22 6.82 21.54
N GLU A 494 -12.39 7.01 20.51
CA GLU A 494 -12.80 7.70 19.29
C GLU A 494 -13.79 6.84 18.48
N HIS A 495 -13.62 5.51 18.44
CA HIS A 495 -14.55 4.62 17.72
C HIS A 495 -15.88 4.43 18.47
N VAL A 496 -15.88 4.14 19.78
CA VAL A 496 -17.12 3.98 20.56
C VAL A 496 -17.98 5.26 20.49
N ARG A 497 -17.35 6.44 20.47
CA ARG A 497 -18.05 7.73 20.33
C ARG A 497 -18.90 7.82 19.06
N VAL A 498 -18.47 7.20 17.96
CA VAL A 498 -19.12 7.27 16.64
C VAL A 498 -20.04 6.08 16.39
N PHE A 499 -19.59 4.87 16.74
CA PHE A 499 -20.24 3.63 16.36
C PHE A 499 -21.06 2.99 17.48
N GLY A 500 -20.87 3.43 18.73
CA GLY A 500 -21.45 2.78 19.90
C GLY A 500 -20.92 1.35 20.07
N HIS A 501 -21.70 0.50 20.74
CA HIS A 501 -21.36 -0.92 20.95
C HIS A 501 -22.18 -1.89 20.09
N ASN A 502 -23.23 -1.40 19.42
CA ASN A 502 -24.16 -2.20 18.63
C ASN A 502 -23.98 -1.88 17.15
N LEU A 503 -23.48 -2.84 16.38
CA LEU A 503 -23.30 -2.72 14.94
C LEU A 503 -24.36 -3.55 14.22
N GLU A 504 -24.88 -3.03 13.12
CA GLU A 504 -25.81 -3.79 12.26
C GLU A 504 -25.03 -4.71 11.31
N GLY A 505 -25.64 -5.83 10.91
CA GLY A 505 -25.11 -6.76 9.92
C GLY A 505 -23.99 -7.67 10.43
N GLU A 506 -23.87 -7.82 11.75
CA GLU A 506 -22.83 -8.66 12.36
C GLU A 506 -23.03 -10.18 12.17
N ASP A 507 -24.20 -10.57 11.70
CA ASP A 507 -24.62 -11.93 11.39
C ASP A 507 -24.46 -12.28 9.90
N ILE A 508 -24.17 -11.30 9.05
CA ILE A 508 -23.99 -11.52 7.62
C ILE A 508 -22.64 -12.19 7.36
N GLU A 509 -22.63 -13.33 6.69
CA GLU A 509 -21.41 -14.02 6.31
C GLU A 509 -20.64 -13.29 5.20
N PHE A 510 -19.33 -13.54 5.11
CA PHE A 510 -18.57 -13.07 3.96
C PHE A 510 -19.05 -13.75 2.67
N CYS A 511 -19.11 -12.99 1.58
CA CYS A 511 -19.54 -13.53 0.30
C CYS A 511 -18.34 -14.07 -0.50
N LEU A 512 -18.55 -15.20 -1.18
CA LEU A 512 -17.58 -15.77 -2.11
C LEU A 512 -17.79 -15.26 -3.55
N PRO A 513 -16.76 -15.21 -4.40
CA PRO A 513 -16.91 -14.78 -5.78
C PRO A 513 -17.91 -15.68 -6.53
N LYS A 514 -18.79 -15.04 -7.31
CA LYS A 514 -19.81 -15.72 -8.16
C LYS A 514 -19.62 -15.45 -9.66
N ASN A 515 -18.92 -14.38 -10.01
CA ASN A 515 -18.60 -13.99 -11.38
C ASN A 515 -17.12 -14.20 -11.63
N LYS A 516 -16.75 -14.56 -12.87
CA LYS A 516 -15.34 -14.69 -13.30
C LYS A 516 -15.00 -13.50 -14.18
N VAL A 517 -13.72 -13.14 -14.23
CA VAL A 517 -13.21 -12.23 -15.27
C VAL A 517 -13.45 -12.90 -16.64
N PRO A 518 -14.17 -12.26 -17.57
CA PRO A 518 -14.44 -12.84 -18.88
C PRO A 518 -13.15 -13.07 -19.69
N ASP A 519 -13.19 -14.05 -20.58
CA ASP A 519 -12.15 -14.21 -21.62
C ASP A 519 -12.58 -13.43 -22.86
N ALA A 520 -12.11 -12.20 -23.00
CA ALA A 520 -12.42 -11.31 -24.13
C ALA A 520 -11.40 -11.42 -25.28
N GLY A 521 -10.64 -12.53 -25.36
CA GLY A 521 -9.65 -12.76 -26.41
C GLY A 521 -8.21 -12.34 -26.08
N LEU A 522 -7.96 -11.87 -24.85
CA LEU A 522 -6.61 -11.68 -24.34
C LEU A 522 -5.86 -13.01 -24.21
N LYS A 523 -4.56 -13.01 -24.53
CA LYS A 523 -3.69 -14.18 -24.38
C LYS A 523 -2.78 -14.01 -23.16
N ASP A 524 -2.60 -15.07 -22.39
CA ASP A 524 -1.63 -15.09 -21.30
C ASP A 524 -0.22 -14.74 -21.79
N PHE A 525 0.61 -14.26 -20.87
CA PHE A 525 2.01 -13.95 -21.13
C PHE A 525 2.79 -15.20 -21.57
N THR A 526 3.66 -15.07 -22.58
CA THR A 526 4.38 -16.24 -23.12
C THR A 526 5.57 -16.69 -22.28
N SER A 527 6.09 -15.85 -21.37
CA SER A 527 7.24 -16.20 -20.52
C SER A 527 6.88 -16.90 -19.22
N LEU A 528 5.60 -17.27 -19.04
CA LEU A 528 5.21 -18.25 -18.04
C LEU A 528 6.06 -19.52 -18.33
N PRO A 529 6.95 -19.98 -17.43
CA PRO A 529 7.71 -21.20 -17.67
C PRO A 529 6.73 -22.37 -17.85
N ILE A 530 6.46 -22.71 -19.11
CA ILE A 530 5.74 -23.90 -19.51
C ILE A 530 6.75 -25.03 -19.48
N THR A 531 6.51 -26.05 -18.66
CA THR A 531 7.09 -27.36 -18.90
C THR A 531 6.46 -27.92 -20.20
N ILE A 532 7.17 -27.65 -21.31
CA ILE A 532 7.18 -28.34 -22.63
C ILE A 532 6.18 -27.90 -23.74
N ALA A 533 6.80 -27.74 -24.93
CA ALA A 533 6.37 -27.93 -26.34
C ALA A 533 5.81 -26.76 -27.20
N ALA A 534 6.69 -26.29 -28.09
CA ALA A 534 6.54 -25.94 -29.52
C ALA A 534 5.31 -25.15 -30.04
N CYS A 535 5.55 -23.99 -30.68
CA CYS A 535 5.54 -23.83 -32.15
C CYS A 535 5.74 -22.36 -32.57
N ALA A 536 6.45 -22.18 -33.69
CA ALA A 536 6.77 -20.91 -34.34
C ALA A 536 5.68 -20.46 -35.33
N SER A 537 5.49 -19.15 -35.51
CA SER A 537 5.27 -18.52 -36.84
C SER A 537 5.32 -16.98 -36.77
N LEU A 538 5.95 -16.40 -37.81
CA LEU A 538 6.10 -14.98 -38.16
C LEU A 538 4.77 -14.35 -38.63
N PHE A 539 4.63 -13.02 -38.53
CA PHE A 539 4.03 -12.18 -39.58
C PHE A 539 4.46 -10.70 -39.51
N PHE A 540 4.59 -10.10 -40.70
CA PHE A 540 4.99 -8.74 -41.05
C PHE A 540 3.95 -7.66 -40.69
N VAL A 541 4.42 -6.43 -40.46
CA VAL A 541 3.63 -5.19 -40.29
C VAL A 541 3.81 -4.30 -41.53
N PRO A 542 2.74 -3.72 -42.11
CA PRO A 542 2.86 -2.55 -42.98
C PRO A 542 2.59 -1.24 -42.22
N SER A 543 3.42 -0.26 -42.53
CA SER A 543 3.41 1.13 -42.09
C SER A 543 2.19 1.93 -42.56
N TYR A 544 1.61 2.73 -41.66
CA TYR A 544 0.90 3.96 -42.01
C TYR A 544 1.37 5.08 -41.07
N LEU A 545 2.37 5.83 -41.52
CA LEU A 545 2.86 7.06 -40.90
C LEU A 545 2.65 8.18 -41.91
N SER A 546 1.62 9.00 -41.70
CA SER A 546 1.56 10.39 -42.19
C SER A 546 0.33 11.06 -41.60
N LYS A 547 0.50 11.71 -40.44
CA LYS A 547 -0.31 12.84 -39.90
C LYS A 547 0.12 13.31 -38.48
N MET A 548 1.37 13.08 -38.06
CA MET A 548 1.85 13.46 -36.71
C MET A 548 2.82 14.65 -36.68
N ALA A 549 2.98 15.41 -37.77
CA ALA A 549 4.06 16.40 -37.87
C ALA A 549 3.84 17.71 -37.06
N ASP A 550 2.64 18.02 -36.58
CA ASP A 550 2.32 19.35 -36.01
C ASP A 550 1.67 19.33 -34.60
N ARG A 551 1.90 18.29 -33.80
CA ARG A 551 1.37 18.18 -32.43
C ARG A 551 2.45 18.44 -31.37
N LYS A 552 2.13 19.23 -30.35
CA LYS A 552 3.02 19.59 -29.25
C LYS A 552 2.57 18.89 -27.97
N SER A 553 3.50 18.24 -27.27
CA SER A 553 3.26 17.77 -25.90
C SER A 553 3.18 18.98 -24.97
N ILE A 554 2.28 18.95 -23.99
CA ILE A 554 2.13 19.99 -22.96
C ILE A 554 1.77 19.33 -21.61
N THR A 555 1.91 20.09 -20.53
CA THR A 555 1.18 19.86 -19.28
C THR A 555 0.19 20.99 -19.06
N TYR A 556 -0.89 20.73 -18.33
CA TYR A 556 -1.75 21.81 -17.83
C TYR A 556 -2.26 21.54 -16.42
N THR A 557 -2.43 22.59 -15.64
CA THR A 557 -3.04 22.55 -14.30
C THR A 557 -3.90 23.78 -14.10
N PHE A 558 -4.51 23.94 -12.93
CA PHE A 558 -5.22 25.15 -12.54
C PHE A 558 -4.60 25.77 -11.29
N ASP A 559 -4.67 27.10 -11.20
CA ASP A 559 -4.22 27.87 -10.04
C ASP A 559 -5.02 27.57 -8.78
N LYS A 560 -6.31 27.19 -8.94
CA LYS A 560 -7.27 26.96 -7.86
C LYS A 560 -8.15 25.75 -8.12
N LEU A 561 -8.62 25.14 -7.03
CA LEU A 561 -9.49 23.97 -7.09
C LEU A 561 -10.86 24.30 -7.71
N GLU A 562 -11.40 25.47 -7.41
CA GLU A 562 -12.70 25.91 -7.91
C GLU A 562 -12.67 26.13 -9.43
N ASP A 563 -11.59 26.75 -9.93
CA ASP A 563 -11.40 26.98 -11.37
C ASP A 563 -11.23 25.64 -12.12
N TRP A 564 -10.57 24.65 -11.52
CA TRP A 564 -10.50 23.29 -12.06
C TRP A 564 -11.86 22.59 -12.10
N GLN A 565 -12.63 22.63 -11.01
CA GLN A 565 -13.95 21.98 -10.94
C GLN A 565 -14.94 22.56 -11.96
N GLU A 566 -14.92 23.88 -12.16
CA GLU A 566 -15.78 24.55 -13.13
C GLU A 566 -15.39 24.25 -14.59
N ALA A 567 -14.09 24.09 -14.87
CA ALA A 567 -13.57 23.91 -16.23
C ALA A 567 -13.39 22.44 -16.65
N LEU A 568 -13.43 21.48 -15.72
CA LEU A 568 -13.03 20.08 -15.94
C LEU A 568 -13.68 19.42 -17.16
N GLU A 569 -15.01 19.49 -17.28
CA GLU A 569 -15.72 18.86 -18.40
C GLU A 569 -15.32 19.48 -19.75
N ALA A 570 -15.16 20.81 -19.79
CA ALA A 570 -14.87 21.54 -21.01
C ALA A 570 -13.41 21.37 -21.45
N THR A 571 -12.46 21.39 -20.51
CA THR A 571 -11.06 21.05 -20.82
C THR A 571 -10.92 19.60 -21.26
N ASN A 572 -11.68 18.68 -20.64
CA ASN A 572 -11.66 17.28 -21.06
C ASN A 572 -12.19 17.10 -22.48
N ALA A 573 -13.28 17.79 -22.82
CA ALA A 573 -13.87 17.76 -24.16
C ALA A 573 -12.86 18.24 -25.22
N ILE A 574 -12.11 19.33 -24.97
CA ILE A 574 -11.12 19.83 -25.92
C ILE A 574 -10.00 18.82 -26.17
N VAL A 575 -9.47 18.20 -25.11
CA VAL A 575 -8.42 17.19 -25.26
C VAL A 575 -8.96 15.96 -25.99
N THR A 576 -10.18 15.51 -25.67
CA THR A 576 -10.80 14.36 -26.33
C THR A 576 -11.12 14.61 -27.79
N GLU A 577 -11.65 15.79 -28.14
CA GLU A 577 -11.93 16.18 -29.52
C GLU A 577 -10.64 16.27 -30.34
N ASP A 578 -9.57 16.83 -29.78
CA ASP A 578 -8.30 16.99 -30.47
C ASP A 578 -7.54 15.67 -30.63
N THR A 579 -7.41 14.89 -29.56
CA THR A 579 -6.51 13.74 -29.50
C THR A 579 -7.21 12.40 -29.71
N GLY A 580 -8.54 12.36 -29.60
CA GLY A 580 -9.32 11.13 -29.50
C GLY A 580 -9.14 10.38 -28.17
N ALA A 581 -8.29 10.86 -27.27
CA ALA A 581 -8.07 10.25 -25.97
C ALA A 581 -9.18 10.68 -25.00
N LYS A 582 -9.81 9.68 -24.37
CA LYS A 582 -10.84 9.91 -23.35
C LYS A 582 -10.25 10.14 -21.96
N PHE A 583 -8.99 9.77 -21.76
CA PHE A 583 -8.28 9.84 -20.48
C PHE A 583 -6.80 10.10 -20.72
N TRP A 584 -6.11 10.72 -19.76
CA TRP A 584 -4.67 10.95 -19.77
C TRP A 584 -4.11 11.01 -18.36
N LYS A 585 -2.77 10.89 -18.26
CA LYS A 585 -2.07 10.90 -16.97
C LYS A 585 -2.35 12.21 -16.23
N SER A 586 -2.51 12.11 -14.92
CA SER A 586 -2.59 13.27 -14.03
C SER A 586 -1.92 12.96 -12.70
N THR A 587 -1.38 13.97 -12.02
CA THR A 587 -0.88 13.83 -10.65
C THR A 587 -2.05 13.64 -9.67
N ARG A 588 -1.74 13.14 -8.47
CA ARG A 588 -2.70 13.07 -7.35
C ARG A 588 -2.83 14.40 -6.58
N SER A 589 -2.24 15.49 -7.07
CA SER A 589 -2.37 16.81 -6.47
C SER A 589 -3.76 17.39 -6.74
N MET A 590 -4.15 18.40 -5.97
CA MET A 590 -5.42 19.11 -6.14
C MET A 590 -5.14 20.63 -6.18
N PRO A 591 -5.28 21.29 -7.35
CA PRO A 591 -5.66 20.73 -8.67
C PRO A 591 -4.65 19.72 -9.24
N PRO A 592 -5.12 18.76 -10.05
CA PRO A 592 -4.23 17.81 -10.71
C PRO A 592 -3.45 18.50 -11.84
N ILE A 593 -2.19 18.14 -11.99
CA ILE A 593 -1.40 18.44 -13.19
C ILE A 593 -1.72 17.35 -14.21
N CYS A 594 -2.31 17.73 -15.33
CA CYS A 594 -2.70 16.88 -16.44
C CYS A 594 -1.61 16.81 -17.51
N PHE A 595 -1.38 15.61 -18.04
CA PHE A 595 -0.41 15.32 -19.10
C PHE A 595 -1.16 14.72 -20.31
N PRO A 596 -1.87 15.54 -21.11
CA PRO A 596 -2.61 15.06 -22.27
C PRO A 596 -1.67 14.49 -23.35
N PRO A 597 -2.16 13.65 -24.29
CA PRO A 597 -1.41 13.28 -25.47
C PRO A 597 -1.02 14.53 -26.28
N PRO A 598 -0.01 14.46 -27.17
CA PRO A 598 0.38 15.60 -28.00
C PRO A 598 -0.82 16.26 -28.71
N MET A 599 -1.02 17.55 -28.45
CA MET A 599 -2.17 18.32 -28.90
C MET A 599 -1.82 19.22 -30.07
N THR A 600 -2.79 19.58 -30.90
CA THR A 600 -2.58 20.63 -31.92
C THR A 600 -2.44 22.01 -31.26
N GLN A 601 -1.72 22.93 -31.91
CA GLN A 601 -1.58 24.30 -31.41
C GLN A 601 -2.94 24.98 -31.20
N GLN A 602 -3.93 24.69 -32.05
CA GLN A 602 -5.27 25.24 -31.93
C GLN A 602 -5.97 24.79 -30.64
N ALA A 603 -5.84 23.51 -30.27
CA ALA A 603 -6.43 22.99 -29.04
C ALA A 603 -5.71 23.51 -27.79
N ILE A 604 -4.39 23.72 -27.87
CA ILE A 604 -3.59 24.34 -26.79
C ILE A 604 -4.05 25.78 -26.53
N GLU A 605 -4.28 26.58 -27.57
CA GLU A 605 -4.77 27.95 -27.38
C GLU A 605 -6.19 27.97 -26.80
N LYS A 606 -7.08 27.06 -27.23
CA LYS A 606 -8.41 26.90 -26.60
C LYS A 606 -8.33 26.54 -25.11
N LEU A 607 -7.38 25.68 -24.73
CA LEU A 607 -7.17 25.36 -23.32
C LEU A 607 -6.78 26.60 -22.52
N LYS A 608 -5.94 27.49 -23.06
CA LYS A 608 -5.51 28.73 -22.36
C LYS A 608 -6.63 29.76 -22.16
N GLU A 609 -7.80 29.60 -22.79
CA GLU A 609 -8.95 30.49 -22.61
C GLU A 609 -9.68 30.27 -21.27
N PHE A 610 -9.46 29.13 -20.60
CA PHE A 610 -10.07 28.86 -19.29
C PHE A 610 -9.41 29.68 -18.19
N LYS A 611 -10.24 30.25 -17.32
CA LYS A 611 -9.78 31.04 -16.17
C LYS A 611 -8.90 30.19 -15.25
N GLY A 612 -7.72 30.70 -14.91
CA GLY A 612 -6.81 30.07 -13.95
C GLY A 612 -6.07 28.84 -14.48
N ILE A 613 -6.18 28.51 -15.77
CA ILE A 613 -5.41 27.41 -16.35
C ILE A 613 -3.96 27.83 -16.59
N VAL A 614 -3.03 26.94 -16.27
CA VAL A 614 -1.59 27.11 -16.52
C VAL A 614 -1.17 26.01 -17.48
N VAL A 615 -0.66 26.37 -18.65
CA VAL A 615 -0.18 25.43 -19.68
C VAL A 615 1.32 25.59 -19.85
N GLU A 616 2.06 24.51 -19.68
CA GLU A 616 3.53 24.48 -19.75
C GLU A 616 4.03 23.44 -20.75
N ASP A 617 5.26 23.62 -21.22
CA ASP A 617 5.93 22.59 -21.99
C ASP A 617 6.31 21.43 -21.06
N PRO A 618 6.21 20.16 -21.51
CA PRO A 618 6.63 19.05 -20.69
C PRO A 618 8.13 19.19 -20.42
N PRO A 619 8.58 18.88 -19.20
CA PRO A 619 10.00 18.95 -18.89
C PRO A 619 10.79 18.11 -19.91
N GLU A 620 11.89 18.67 -20.46
CA GLU A 620 12.79 17.92 -21.35
C GLU A 620 13.22 16.63 -20.63
N GLU A 621 12.88 15.47 -21.19
CA GLU A 621 13.43 14.19 -20.73
C GLU A 621 14.94 14.19 -21.01
N LYS A 622 15.75 14.44 -19.98
CA LYS A 622 17.22 14.25 -19.98
C LYS A 622 17.61 12.98 -19.25
#